data_AF-A0A3N7GXN7-F1
#
_entry.id   AF-A0A3N7GXN7-F1
#
_cell.length_a   1.000
_cell.length_b   1.000
_cell.length_c   1.000
_cell.angle_alpha   90.00
_cell.angle_beta   90.00
_cell.angle_gamma   90.00
#
_symmetry.space_group_name_H-M   'P 1'
#
loop_
_entity.id
_entity.type
_entity.pdbx_description
1 polymer ?
#
loop_
_entity_poly.entity_id
_entity_poly.type
_entity_poly.pdbx_seq_one_letter_code
_entity_poly.pdbx_strand_id
1 'polypeptide(L)'
;MKRNVMRFCLVLLLKAFLGSMVYAFQPTASVSAKDTAIINEWYSNASHLLYSNLRKSDDLINKAWKTSIDIDYEQGIADGYYYTGCIYERKGTLN
;
A
#
# COMPACT_ATOMS: atom_id res chain seq x y z
N MET A 1 36.76 -1.42 -35.46
CA MET A 1 35.55 -2.15 -35.01
C MET A 1 35.67 -2.82 -33.63
N LYS A 2 36.80 -3.43 -33.25
CA LYS A 2 36.94 -4.19 -31.97
C LYS A 2 36.89 -3.35 -30.68
N ARG A 3 37.33 -2.08 -30.70
CA ARG A 3 37.45 -1.23 -29.49
C ARG A 3 36.11 -0.73 -28.94
N ASN A 4 35.11 -0.54 -29.80
CA ASN A 4 33.79 -0.04 -29.40
C ASN A 4 32.90 -1.14 -28.82
N VAL A 5 33.10 -2.40 -29.26
CA VAL A 5 32.39 -3.57 -28.75
C VAL A 5 32.82 -3.90 -27.31
N MET A 6 34.13 -3.84 -27.00
CA MET A 6 34.61 -4.05 -25.62
C MET A 6 34.06 -3.02 -24.64
N ARG A 7 33.95 -1.74 -25.04
CA ARG A 7 33.37 -0.68 -24.20
C ARG A 7 31.89 -0.91 -23.94
N PHE A 8 31.15 -1.39 -24.94
CA PHE A 8 29.74 -1.75 -24.80
C PHE A 8 29.52 -2.93 -23.85
N CYS A 9 30.34 -3.98 -23.95
CA CYS A 9 30.28 -5.12 -23.03
C CYS A 9 30.62 -4.72 -21.59
N LEU A 10 31.60 -3.82 -21.39
CA LEU A 10 31.99 -3.34 -20.07
C LEU A 10 30.87 -2.53 -19.40
N VAL A 11 30.16 -1.68 -20.16
CA VAL A 11 29.03 -0.89 -19.64
C VAL A 11 27.83 -1.78 -19.30
N LEU A 12 27.57 -2.83 -20.10
CA LEU A 12 26.50 -3.79 -19.81
C LEU A 12 26.79 -4.61 -18.55
N LEU A 13 28.05 -5.03 -18.33
CA LEU A 13 28.45 -5.73 -17.12
C LEU A 13 28.39 -4.84 -15.87
N LEU A 14 28.74 -3.55 -15.99
CA LEU A 14 28.65 -2.60 -14.87
C LEU A 14 27.20 -2.36 -14.43
N LYS A 15 26.27 -2.29 -15.39
CA LYS A 15 24.83 -2.14 -15.10
C LYS A 15 24.22 -3.38 -14.45
N ALA A 16 24.67 -4.57 -14.85
CA ALA A 16 24.24 -5.81 -14.22
C ALA A 16 24.69 -5.90 -12.75
N PHE A 17 25.92 -5.46 -12.44
CA PHE A 17 26.49 -5.50 -11.09
C PHE A 17 25.85 -4.47 -10.14
N LEU A 18 25.52 -3.28 -10.65
CA LEU A 18 24.82 -2.24 -9.88
C LEU A 18 23.33 -2.55 -9.70
N GLY A 19 22.70 -3.23 -10.66
CA GLY A 19 21.30 -3.65 -10.56
C GLY A 19 21.05 -4.75 -9.53
N SER A 20 22.02 -5.61 -9.29
CA SER A 20 21.89 -6.72 -8.32
C SER A 20 22.07 -6.32 -6.86
N MET A 21 22.72 -5.18 -6.55
CA MET A 21 22.93 -4.75 -5.16
C MET A 21 21.70 -4.06 -4.54
N VAL A 22 20.74 -3.60 -5.36
CA VAL A 22 19.54 -2.90 -4.86
C VAL A 22 18.47 -3.87 -4.34
N TYR A 23 18.49 -5.15 -4.78
CA TYR A 23 17.52 -6.15 -4.34
C TYR A 23 17.85 -6.85 -3.01
N ALA A 24 19.05 -6.65 -2.45
CA ALA A 24 19.48 -7.35 -1.24
C ALA A 24 19.00 -6.71 0.08
N PHE A 25 18.37 -5.53 0.01
CA PHE A 25 17.91 -4.77 1.17
C PHE A 25 16.48 -4.24 0.95
N GLN A 26 15.54 -5.14 0.67
CA GLN A 26 14.17 -4.87 1.11
C GLN A 26 14.08 -5.39 2.54
N PRO A 27 13.85 -4.53 3.55
CA PRO A 27 13.48 -5.03 4.86
C PRO A 27 12.13 -5.71 4.68
N THR A 28 12.11 -7.04 4.69
CA THR A 28 10.86 -7.80 4.85
C THR A 28 10.41 -7.57 6.29
N ALA A 29 9.82 -6.40 6.56
CA ALA A 29 9.03 -6.21 7.76
C ALA A 29 7.89 -7.23 7.64
N SER A 30 8.03 -8.36 8.32
CA SER A 30 6.97 -9.36 8.35
C SER A 30 5.76 -8.69 8.97
N VAL A 31 4.71 -8.52 8.18
CA VAL A 31 3.43 -7.97 8.64
C VAL A 31 2.97 -8.74 9.88
N SER A 32 2.86 -8.05 11.01
CA SER A 32 2.48 -8.66 12.28
C SER A 32 0.97 -8.94 12.28
N ALA A 33 0.58 -10.15 12.70
CA ALA A 33 -0.83 -10.52 12.86
C ALA A 33 -1.60 -9.58 13.79
N LYS A 34 -0.92 -8.99 14.78
CA LYS A 34 -1.51 -7.99 15.67
C LYS A 34 -1.84 -6.69 14.92
N ASP A 35 -0.94 -6.24 14.04
CA ASP A 35 -1.12 -5.00 13.30
C ASP A 35 -2.27 -5.15 12.29
N THR A 36 -2.35 -6.29 11.60
CA THR A 36 -3.48 -6.59 10.70
C THR A 36 -4.81 -6.68 11.45
N ALA A 37 -4.83 -7.24 12.66
CA ALA A 37 -6.06 -7.33 13.45
C ALA A 37 -6.62 -5.94 13.82
N ILE A 38 -5.73 -5.02 14.22
CA ILE A 38 -6.12 -3.64 14.57
C ILE A 38 -6.63 -2.89 13.33
N ILE A 39 -6.00 -3.06 12.18
CA ILE A 39 -6.44 -2.47 10.91
C ILE A 39 -7.84 -2.99 10.53
N ASN A 40 -8.04 -4.31 10.60
CA ASN A 40 -9.32 -4.94 10.27
C ASN A 40 -10.43 -4.51 11.23
N GLU A 41 -10.10 -4.29 12.51
CA GLU A 41 -11.03 -3.72 13.48
C GLU A 41 -11.43 -2.28 13.12
N TRP A 42 -10.50 -1.44 12.67
CA TRP A 42 -10.83 -0.09 12.21
C TRP A 42 -11.74 -0.09 10.99
N TYR A 43 -11.49 -0.94 9.98
CA TYR A 43 -12.39 -1.09 8.83
C TYR A 43 -13.77 -1.59 9.24
N SER A 44 -13.83 -2.60 10.10
CA SER A 44 -15.09 -3.12 10.63
C SER A 44 -15.91 -2.02 11.33
N ASN A 45 -15.28 -1.30 12.27
CA ASN A 45 -15.92 -0.18 12.96
C ASN A 45 -16.35 0.94 12.02
N ALA A 46 -15.54 1.25 11.01
CA ALA A 46 -15.89 2.27 10.02
C ALA A 46 -17.15 1.90 9.24
N SER A 47 -17.27 0.64 8.81
CA SER A 47 -18.44 0.16 8.08
C SER A 47 -19.73 0.26 8.90
N HIS A 48 -19.67 -0.05 10.20
CA HIS A 48 -20.79 0.12 11.13
C HIS A 48 -21.21 1.60 11.29
N LEU A 49 -20.26 2.52 11.16
CA LEU A 49 -20.49 3.96 11.31
C LEU A 49 -20.91 4.65 10.01
N LEU A 50 -20.85 3.97 8.86
CA LEU A 50 -21.05 4.58 7.53
C LEU A 50 -22.37 5.37 7.43
N TYR A 51 -23.45 4.87 8.01
CA TYR A 51 -24.78 5.48 7.93
C TYR A 51 -25.14 6.34 9.14
N SER A 52 -24.48 6.15 10.28
CA SER A 52 -24.82 6.83 11.55
C SER A 52 -23.86 7.98 11.89
N ASN A 53 -22.60 7.88 11.50
CA ASN A 53 -21.58 8.92 11.69
C ASN A 53 -20.55 8.87 10.55
N LEU A 54 -20.94 9.43 9.41
CA LEU A 54 -20.16 9.41 8.18
C LEU A 54 -18.75 10.00 8.36
N ARG A 55 -18.62 11.09 9.13
CA ARG A 55 -17.31 11.71 9.39
C ARG A 55 -16.37 10.75 10.11
N LYS A 56 -16.84 10.10 11.17
CA LYS A 56 -16.02 9.15 11.93
C LYS A 56 -15.69 7.89 11.12
N SER A 57 -16.62 7.45 10.26
CA SER A 57 -16.37 6.37 9.32
C SER A 57 -15.21 6.71 8.36
N ASP A 58 -15.25 7.89 7.74
CA ASP A 58 -14.20 8.41 6.85
C ASP A 58 -12.83 8.49 7.56
N ASP A 59 -12.80 9.02 8.78
CA ASP A 59 -11.56 9.12 9.59
C ASP A 59 -10.94 7.73 9.86
N LEU A 60 -11.76 6.74 10.20
CA LEU A 60 -11.29 5.37 10.46
C LEU A 60 -10.80 4.67 9.19
N ILE A 61 -11.49 4.84 8.06
CA ILE A 61 -11.08 4.29 6.76
C ILE A 61 -9.73 4.87 6.35
N ASN A 62 -9.56 6.20 6.43
CA ASN A 62 -8.30 6.84 6.08
C ASN A 62 -7.14 6.39 6.99
N LYS A 63 -7.41 6.22 8.28
CA LYS A 63 -6.43 5.69 9.24
C LYS A 63 -6.01 4.26 8.89
N ALA A 64 -6.98 3.37 8.70
CA ALA A 64 -6.73 1.96 8.37
C ALA A 64 -6.00 1.81 7.04
N TRP A 65 -6.38 2.62 6.04
CA TRP A 65 -5.77 2.56 4.72
C TRP A 65 -4.33 3.03 4.74
N LYS A 66 -4.05 4.17 5.38
CA LYS A 66 -2.69 4.65 5.54
C LYS A 66 -1.79 3.62 6.23
N THR A 67 -2.26 3.07 7.36
CA THR A 67 -1.47 2.06 8.08
C THR A 67 -1.27 0.79 7.27
N SER A 68 -2.25 0.40 6.44
CA SER A 68 -2.10 -0.75 5.53
C SER A 68 -1.01 -0.51 4.49
N ILE A 69 -0.92 0.70 3.94
CA ILE A 69 0.15 1.09 3.01
C ILE A 69 1.51 1.10 3.73
N ASP A 70 1.58 1.68 4.93
CA ASP A 70 2.83 1.81 5.69
C ASP A 70 3.48 0.46 6.04
N ILE A 71 2.69 -0.63 6.10
CA ILE A 71 3.18 -1.98 6.41
C ILE A 71 3.06 -2.96 5.23
N ASP A 72 2.73 -2.50 4.03
CA ASP A 72 2.49 -3.35 2.85
C ASP A 72 1.43 -4.47 3.08
N TYR A 73 0.37 -4.17 3.85
CA TYR A 73 -0.76 -5.08 4.05
C TYR A 73 -1.75 -5.00 2.87
N GLU A 74 -1.52 -5.84 1.86
CA GLU A 74 -2.24 -5.83 0.58
C GLU A 74 -3.77 -5.88 0.72
N GLN A 75 -4.31 -6.74 1.60
CA GLN A 75 -5.75 -6.82 1.82
C GLN A 75 -6.29 -5.52 2.40
N GLY A 76 -5.63 -4.94 3.39
CA GLY A 76 -6.04 -3.65 3.96
C GLY A 76 -5.97 -2.52 2.93
N ILE A 77 -5.00 -2.53 2.01
CA ILE A 77 -4.93 -1.57 0.91
C ILE A 77 -6.15 -1.73 -0.03
N ALA A 78 -6.52 -2.96 -0.38
CA ALA A 78 -7.70 -3.24 -1.20
C ALA A 78 -9.01 -2.80 -0.50
N ASP A 79 -9.13 -3.09 0.79
CA ASP A 79 -10.26 -2.66 1.61
C ASP A 79 -10.36 -1.13 1.67
N GLY A 80 -9.22 -0.42 1.72
CA GLY A 80 -9.13 1.03 1.61
C GLY A 80 -9.83 1.57 0.36
N TYR A 81 -9.49 1.06 -0.82
CA TYR A 81 -10.14 1.47 -2.07
C TYR A 81 -11.65 1.20 -2.06
N TYR A 82 -12.06 0.02 -1.56
CA TYR A 82 -13.47 -0.35 -1.47
C TYR A 82 -14.26 0.62 -0.57
N TYR A 83 -13.81 0.83 0.68
CA TYR A 83 -14.53 1.64 1.64
C TYR A 83 -14.52 3.14 1.30
N THR A 84 -13.46 3.64 0.67
CA THR A 84 -13.47 5.00 0.11
C THR A 84 -14.57 5.17 -0.94
N GLY A 85 -14.81 4.15 -1.77
CA GLY A 85 -15.96 4.12 -2.70
C GLY A 85 -17.30 4.26 -1.96
N CYS A 86 -17.51 3.46 -0.91
CA CYS A 86 -18.71 3.55 -0.07
C CYS A 86 -18.92 4.93 0.56
N ILE A 87 -17.85 5.60 0.99
CA ILE A 87 -17.91 6.96 1.53
C ILE A 87 -18.41 7.95 0.48
N TYR A 88 -17.87 7.91 -0.74
CA TYR A 88 -18.27 8.83 -1.79
C TYR A 88 -19.70 8.58 -2.27
N GLU A 89 -20.11 7.31 -2.39
CA GLU A 89 -21.50 6.96 -2.66
C GLU A 89 -22.41 7.55 -1.58
N ARG A 90 -22.08 7.34 -0.30
CA ARG A 90 -22.88 7.87 0.81
C ARG A 90 -22.94 9.40 0.81
N LYS A 91 -21.81 10.09 0.57
CA LYS A 91 -21.77 11.55 0.42
C LYS A 91 -22.68 12.02 -0.73
N GLY A 92 -22.70 11.28 -1.84
CA GLY A 92 -23.60 11.55 -2.97
C GLY A 92 -25.08 11.46 -2.60
N THR A 93 -25.47 10.52 -1.73
CA THR A 93 -26.88 10.37 -1.28
C THR A 93 -27.36 11.45 -0.31
N LEU A 94 -26.45 12.24 0.28
CA LEU A 94 -26.77 13.31 1.22
C LEU A 94 -26.87 14.69 0.54
N ASN A 95 -26.47 14.78 -0.73
CA ASN A 95 -26.61 15.96 -1.58
C ASN A 95 -27.93 15.91 -2.35
#